data_AF-A0AAP9HC34-F1
#
_entry.id   AF-A0AAP9HC34-F1
#
_cell.length_a   1.000
_cell.length_b   1.000
_cell.length_c   1.000
_cell.angle_alpha   90.00
_cell.angle_beta   90.00
_cell.angle_gamma   90.00
#
_symmetry.space_group_name_H-M   'P 1'
#
loop_
_entity.id
_entity.type
_entity.pdbx_description
1 polymer ?
#
loop_
_entity_poly.entity_id
_entity_poly.type
_entity_poly.pdbx_seq_one_letter_code
_entity_poly.pdbx_strand_id
1 'polypeptide(L)'
;MSGRNYTILKNFWRLVLADEDKIDYEKYFYNRSFGKLVTRRDVLNYILSLDKSFRASYEITQEVRKAVKDRDEVSLKELMDMDTTILPRGMVKAIKTMKRYREYMINSVKYEYSNGPLEGFNNKIKLVKRVSYGYNSFDNFRLRILIMSRLFVSKYKNNERVGKHSKNAKQLEAA
;
A
#
# COMPACT_ATOMS: atom_id res chain seq x y z
N MET A 1 17.23 27.81 -13.39
CA MET A 1 17.82 26.45 -13.55
C MET A 1 18.44 26.33 -14.93
N SER A 2 19.67 25.84 -15.05
CA SER A 2 20.29 25.55 -16.36
C SER A 2 19.51 24.47 -17.10
N GLY A 3 19.43 24.55 -18.43
CA GLY A 3 18.73 23.56 -19.27
C GLY A 3 19.24 22.13 -19.04
N ARG A 4 20.54 21.98 -18.72
CA ARG A 4 21.16 20.70 -18.37
C ARG A 4 20.56 20.07 -17.11
N ASN A 5 20.34 20.86 -16.06
CA ASN A 5 19.77 20.37 -14.80
C ASN A 5 18.33 19.89 -15.01
N TYR A 6 17.57 20.62 -15.83
CA TYR A 6 16.21 20.22 -16.20
C TYR A 6 16.21 18.88 -16.95
N THR A 7 17.10 18.69 -17.94
CA THR A 7 17.19 17.41 -18.67
C THR A 7 17.53 16.24 -17.74
N ILE A 8 18.47 16.43 -16.82
CA ILE A 8 18.84 15.38 -15.85
C ILE A 8 17.66 15.04 -14.94
N LEU A 9 17.02 16.04 -14.34
CA LEU A 9 15.84 15.83 -13.50
C LEU A 9 14.71 15.14 -14.26
N LYS A 10 14.40 15.60 -15.48
CA LYS A 10 13.34 15.03 -16.32
C LYS A 10 13.61 13.59 -16.73
N ASN A 11 14.87 13.23 -17.01
CA ASN A 11 15.20 11.87 -17.46
C ASN A 11 15.35 10.90 -16.29
N PHE A 12 15.79 11.39 -15.12
CA PHE A 12 16.14 10.57 -13.96
C PHE A 12 15.19 10.74 -12.76
N TRP A 13 14.03 11.36 -12.93
CA TRP A 13 13.04 11.55 -11.86
C TRP A 13 12.68 10.26 -11.12
N ARG A 14 12.67 9.12 -11.81
CA ARG A 14 12.39 7.80 -11.19
C ARG A 14 13.46 7.38 -10.18
N LEU A 15 14.71 7.83 -10.31
CA LEU A 15 15.77 7.54 -9.34
C LEU A 15 15.49 8.19 -7.99
N VAL A 16 14.92 9.40 -7.99
CA VAL A 16 14.53 10.09 -6.75
C VAL A 16 13.43 9.32 -6.01
N LEU A 17 12.55 8.63 -6.72
CA LEU A 17 11.45 7.89 -6.10
C LEU A 17 11.83 6.46 -5.69
N ALA A 18 12.93 5.94 -6.23
CA ALA A 18 13.39 4.60 -5.96
C ALA A 18 13.76 4.42 -4.48
N ASP A 19 13.60 3.19 -3.99
CA ASP A 19 14.14 2.75 -2.71
C ASP A 19 15.67 2.79 -2.77
N GLU A 20 16.33 3.31 -1.74
CA GLU A 20 17.79 3.50 -1.74
C GLU A 20 18.52 2.17 -1.94
N ASP A 21 18.02 1.09 -1.33
CA ASP A 21 18.57 -0.28 -1.46
C ASP A 21 18.56 -0.81 -2.90
N LYS A 22 17.75 -0.23 -3.79
CA LYS A 22 17.61 -0.65 -5.19
C LYS A 22 18.43 0.19 -6.15
N ILE A 23 19.19 1.15 -5.64
CA ILE A 23 20.02 2.04 -6.45
C ILE A 23 21.32 1.33 -6.76
N ASP A 24 21.53 1.01 -8.03
CA ASP A 24 22.74 0.35 -8.51
C ASP A 24 23.99 1.25 -8.35
N TYR A 25 24.99 0.71 -7.67
CA TYR A 25 26.25 1.39 -7.33
C TYR A 25 27.42 1.01 -8.24
N GLU A 26 27.33 -0.14 -8.92
CA GLU A 26 28.48 -0.73 -9.62
C GLU A 26 28.33 -0.63 -11.14
N LYS A 27 27.09 -0.47 -11.62
CA LYS A 27 26.83 -0.38 -13.06
C LYS A 27 27.03 1.03 -13.59
N TYR A 28 28.13 1.19 -14.30
CA TYR A 28 28.44 2.38 -15.07
C TYR A 28 27.67 2.42 -16.39
N PHE A 29 27.21 3.60 -16.78
CA PHE A 29 26.68 3.86 -18.12
C PHE A 29 27.09 5.24 -18.59
N TYR A 30 27.23 5.40 -19.91
CA TYR A 30 27.57 6.70 -20.49
C TYR A 30 26.34 7.60 -20.50
N ASN A 31 26.48 8.82 -19.97
CA ASN A 31 25.41 9.79 -19.97
C ASN A 31 25.84 11.08 -20.67
N ARG A 32 25.13 11.42 -21.77
CA ARG A 32 25.40 12.62 -22.57
C ARG A 32 25.31 13.92 -21.75
N SER A 33 24.41 13.99 -20.79
CA SER A 33 24.28 15.15 -19.90
C SER A 33 25.41 15.24 -18.88
N PHE A 34 26.23 14.20 -18.69
CA PHE A 34 27.44 14.25 -17.85
C PHE A 34 28.74 14.27 -18.65
N GLY A 35 28.72 13.80 -19.91
CA GLY A 35 29.89 13.70 -20.78
C GLY A 35 30.88 12.62 -20.33
N LYS A 36 30.47 11.71 -19.47
CA LYS A 36 31.30 10.64 -18.88
C LYS A 36 30.46 9.44 -18.47
N LEU A 37 31.14 8.35 -18.15
CA LEU A 37 30.54 7.20 -17.44
C LEU A 37 30.14 7.63 -16.03
N VAL A 38 28.90 7.32 -15.65
CA VAL A 38 28.33 7.61 -14.33
C VAL A 38 27.52 6.42 -13.84
N THR A 39 27.37 6.29 -12.53
CA THR A 39 26.46 5.34 -11.88
C THR A 39 25.11 5.99 -11.61
N ARG A 40 24.09 5.20 -11.24
CA ARG A 40 22.81 5.76 -10.81
C ARG A 40 22.95 6.56 -9.50
N ARG A 41 23.85 6.15 -8.61
CA ARG A 41 24.17 6.91 -7.39
C ARG A 41 24.82 8.25 -7.70
N ASP A 42 25.74 8.32 -8.66
CA ASP A 42 26.35 9.60 -9.07
C ASP A 42 25.30 10.58 -9.58
N VAL A 43 24.35 10.08 -10.40
CA VAL A 43 23.25 10.89 -10.93
C VAL A 43 22.33 11.35 -9.79
N LEU A 44 21.98 10.47 -8.85
CA LEU A 44 21.17 10.85 -7.70
C LEU A 44 21.88 11.88 -6.81
N ASN A 45 23.15 11.64 -6.46
CA ASN A 45 23.95 12.58 -5.66
C ASN A 45 24.03 13.95 -6.32
N TYR A 46 24.22 13.98 -7.64
CA TYR A 46 24.18 15.23 -8.39
C TYR A 46 22.80 15.91 -8.27
N ILE A 47 21.70 15.19 -8.47
CA ILE A 47 20.34 15.73 -8.33
C ILE A 47 20.12 16.30 -6.92
N LEU A 48 20.51 15.57 -5.88
CA LEU A 48 20.37 16.01 -4.48
C LEU A 48 21.28 17.19 -4.15
N SER A 49 22.41 17.35 -4.85
CA SER A 49 23.30 18.52 -4.67
C SER A 49 22.71 19.83 -5.23
N LEU A 50 21.68 19.76 -6.08
CA LEU A 50 21.09 20.94 -6.71
C LEU A 50 20.35 21.84 -5.72
N ASP A 51 19.75 21.26 -4.68
CA ASP A 51 18.98 22.01 -3.67
C ASP A 51 19.00 21.31 -2.31
N LYS A 52 19.41 22.05 -1.27
CA LYS A 52 19.54 21.52 0.09
C LYS A 52 18.19 21.13 0.69
N SER A 53 17.14 21.90 0.39
CA SER A 53 15.79 21.67 0.92
C SER A 53 15.17 20.40 0.35
N PHE A 54 15.38 20.18 -0.95
CA PHE A 54 15.02 18.97 -1.66
C PHE A 54 15.78 17.75 -1.13
N ARG A 55 17.08 17.88 -0.88
CA ARG A 55 17.89 16.80 -0.29
C ARG A 55 17.35 16.36 1.07
N ALA A 56 17.10 17.30 1.97
CA ALA A 56 16.52 16.99 3.29
C ALA A 56 15.16 16.27 3.16
N SER A 57 14.32 16.71 2.21
CA SER A 57 13.02 16.05 1.96
C SER A 57 13.18 14.61 1.43
N TYR A 58 14.16 14.37 0.57
CA TYR A 58 14.49 13.04 0.08
C TYR A 58 14.96 12.13 1.22
N GLU A 59 15.92 12.59 2.02
CA GLU A 59 16.50 11.84 3.14
C GLU A 59 15.40 11.41 4.13
N ILE A 60 14.56 12.34 4.59
CA ILE A 60 13.43 12.02 5.49
C ILE A 60 12.46 11.01 4.85
N THR A 61 12.18 11.15 3.55
CA THR A 61 11.28 10.22 2.85
C THR A 61 11.85 8.79 2.82
N GLN A 62 13.16 8.65 2.61
CA GLN A 62 13.82 7.34 2.62
C GLN A 62 13.89 6.77 4.03
N GLU A 63 14.15 7.58 5.06
CA GLU A 63 14.13 7.15 6.46
C GLU A 63 12.75 6.65 6.88
N VAL A 64 11.68 7.36 6.52
CA VAL A 64 10.30 6.91 6.80
C VAL A 64 10.01 5.60 6.08
N ARG A 65 10.41 5.48 4.80
CA ARG A 65 10.22 4.24 4.03
C ARG A 65 10.96 3.07 4.66
N LYS A 66 12.20 3.29 5.09
CA LYS A 66 13.04 2.30 5.76
C LYS A 66 12.43 1.86 7.09
N ALA A 67 12.04 2.81 7.95
CA ALA A 67 11.39 2.50 9.23
C ALA A 67 10.11 1.66 9.05
N VAL A 68 9.30 1.95 8.04
CA VAL A 68 8.11 1.14 7.73
C VAL A 68 8.47 -0.25 7.20
N LYS A 69 9.49 -0.35 6.33
CA LYS A 69 9.96 -1.63 5.75
C LYS A 69 10.56 -2.55 6.80
N ASP A 70 11.39 -2.00 7.68
CA ASP A 70 12.10 -2.72 8.74
C ASP A 70 11.23 -2.94 9.98
N ARG A 71 9.99 -2.43 9.96
CA ARG A 71 9.04 -2.44 11.08
C ARG A 71 9.60 -1.78 12.35
N ASP A 72 10.41 -0.75 12.18
CA ASP A 72 11.00 0.00 13.28
C ASP A 72 10.05 1.09 13.79
N GLU A 73 9.32 0.75 14.84
CA GLU A 73 8.39 1.66 15.52
C GLU A 73 9.08 2.86 16.17
N VAL A 74 10.32 2.69 16.66
CA VAL A 74 11.04 3.73 17.38
C VAL A 74 11.45 4.82 16.40
N SER A 75 12.16 4.45 15.33
CA SER A 75 12.58 5.38 14.28
C SER A 75 11.37 6.10 13.66
N LEU A 76 10.26 5.38 13.42
CA LEU A 76 9.06 6.02 12.88
C LEU A 76 8.49 7.08 13.83
N LYS A 77 8.44 6.83 15.15
CA LYS A 77 7.96 7.83 16.11
C LYS A 77 8.86 9.06 16.16
N GLU A 78 10.17 8.88 16.15
CA GLU A 78 11.14 9.98 16.15
C GLU A 78 10.97 10.86 14.90
N LEU A 79 10.82 10.24 13.72
CA LEU A 79 10.57 10.95 12.46
C LEU A 79 9.24 11.71 12.46
N MET A 80 8.23 11.17 13.14
CA MET A 80 6.98 11.87 13.30
C MET A 80 7.16 13.10 14.18
N ASP A 81 7.90 13.00 15.28
CA ASP A 81 8.04 14.06 16.28
C ASP A 81 9.17 15.07 15.99
N MET A 82 9.88 14.91 14.87
CA MET A 82 10.97 15.80 14.44
C MET A 82 10.57 17.28 14.31
N ASP A 83 11.56 18.17 14.43
CA ASP A 83 11.36 19.59 14.11
C ASP A 83 11.21 19.79 12.59
N THR A 84 10.16 20.52 12.23
CA THR A 84 9.78 20.75 10.82
C THR A 84 9.98 22.20 10.37
N THR A 85 10.49 23.08 11.24
CA THR A 85 10.62 24.52 10.98
C THR A 85 11.40 24.85 9.71
N ILE A 86 12.47 24.08 9.42
CA ILE A 86 13.36 24.29 8.28
C ILE A 86 12.93 23.54 7.00
N LEU A 87 11.85 22.75 7.06
CA LEU A 87 11.44 21.88 5.97
C LEU A 87 10.50 22.58 4.98
N PRO A 88 10.47 22.15 3.70
CA PRO A 88 9.47 22.60 2.75
C PRO A 88 8.05 22.40 3.26
N ARG A 89 7.16 23.35 2.94
CA ARG A 89 5.73 23.30 3.28
C ARG A 89 5.06 21.95 2.96
N GLY A 90 5.44 21.32 1.84
CA GLY A 90 4.94 20.00 1.45
C GLY A 90 5.32 18.90 2.45
N MET A 91 6.57 18.91 2.93
CA MET A 91 7.07 17.95 3.90
C MET A 91 6.47 18.18 5.29
N VAL A 92 6.36 19.46 5.72
CA VAL A 92 5.66 19.83 6.97
C VAL A 92 4.24 19.28 6.97
N LYS A 93 3.52 19.43 5.84
CA LYS A 93 2.16 18.90 5.69
C LYS A 93 2.14 17.38 5.79
N ALA A 94 3.08 16.68 5.16
CA ALA A 94 3.18 15.23 5.22
C ALA A 94 3.42 14.74 6.66
N ILE A 95 4.39 15.32 7.38
CA ILE A 95 4.67 14.97 8.78
C ILE A 95 3.47 15.27 9.67
N LYS A 96 2.78 16.40 9.48
CA LYS A 96 1.54 16.72 10.20
C LYS A 96 0.44 15.69 9.94
N THR A 97 0.31 15.21 8.70
CA THR A 97 -0.61 14.12 8.35
C THR A 97 -0.21 12.82 9.05
N MET A 98 1.08 12.49 9.10
CA MET A 98 1.56 11.34 9.86
C MET A 98 1.17 11.49 11.33
N LYS A 99 1.47 12.63 11.98
CA LYS A 99 1.09 12.90 13.38
C LYS A 99 -0.41 12.73 13.60
N ARG A 100 -1.25 13.22 12.68
CA ARG A 100 -2.72 13.08 12.77
C ARG A 100 -3.17 11.62 12.76
N TYR A 101 -2.49 10.76 11.99
CA TYR A 101 -2.83 9.33 11.85
C TYR A 101 -1.83 8.42 12.58
N ARG A 102 -1.18 8.94 13.63
CA ARG A 102 -0.09 8.28 14.36
C ARG A 102 -0.41 6.87 14.79
N GLU A 103 -1.56 6.68 15.42
CA GLU A 103 -2.01 5.38 15.91
C GLU A 103 -2.09 4.35 14.76
N TYR A 104 -2.67 4.72 13.62
CA TYR A 104 -2.79 3.82 12.48
C TYR A 104 -1.43 3.47 11.86
N MET A 105 -0.54 4.46 11.75
CA MET A 105 0.80 4.23 11.22
C MET A 105 1.62 3.32 12.14
N ILE A 106 1.62 3.56 13.45
CA ILE A 106 2.29 2.70 14.42
C ILE A 106 1.72 1.28 14.37
N ASN A 107 0.39 1.14 14.36
CA ASN A 107 -0.25 -0.16 14.26
C ASN A 107 0.12 -0.91 12.96
N SER A 108 0.31 -0.20 11.85
CA SER A 108 0.71 -0.81 10.56
C SER A 108 2.13 -1.39 10.58
N VAL A 109 3.01 -0.83 11.40
CA VAL A 109 4.40 -1.31 11.61
C VAL A 109 4.41 -2.46 12.62
N LYS A 110 3.65 -2.29 13.71
CA LYS A 110 3.55 -3.26 14.82
C LYS A 110 2.97 -4.60 14.40
N TYR A 111 1.93 -4.60 13.57
CA TYR A 111 1.23 -5.83 13.17
C TYR A 111 1.54 -6.24 11.74
N GLU A 112 1.48 -7.53 11.45
CA GLU A 112 1.71 -8.05 10.09
C GLU A 112 0.49 -7.99 9.17
N TYR A 113 -0.60 -7.39 9.62
CA TYR A 113 -1.82 -7.27 8.83
C TYR A 113 -1.66 -6.22 7.74
N SER A 114 -1.80 -6.66 6.49
CA SER A 114 -1.88 -5.75 5.35
C SER A 114 -3.34 -5.45 5.02
N ASN A 115 -3.60 -4.24 4.53
CA ASN A 115 -4.90 -3.88 3.94
C ASN A 115 -5.13 -4.53 2.56
N GLY A 116 -4.15 -5.26 2.02
CA GLY A 116 -4.18 -5.86 0.69
C GLY A 116 -5.41 -6.73 0.42
N PRO A 117 -5.77 -7.68 1.30
CA PRO A 117 -7.00 -8.47 1.14
C PRO A 117 -8.26 -7.61 1.10
N LEU A 118 -8.38 -6.62 1.99
CA LEU A 118 -9.52 -5.71 2.06
C LEU A 118 -9.63 -4.86 0.79
N GLU A 119 -8.51 -4.32 0.30
CA GLU A 119 -8.43 -3.60 -0.97
C GLU A 119 -8.81 -4.50 -2.15
N GLY A 120 -8.35 -5.75 -2.15
CA GLY A 120 -8.74 -6.76 -3.14
C GLY A 120 -10.25 -7.00 -3.17
N PHE A 121 -10.88 -7.16 -2.01
CA PHE A 121 -12.33 -7.26 -1.91
C PHE A 121 -13.04 -6.00 -2.41
N ASN A 122 -12.58 -4.82 -1.99
CA ASN A 122 -13.16 -3.55 -2.43
C ASN A 122 -13.06 -3.37 -3.95
N ASN A 123 -11.93 -3.76 -4.56
CA ASN A 123 -11.74 -3.74 -6.01
C ASN A 123 -12.67 -4.72 -6.72
N LYS A 124 -12.85 -5.92 -6.19
CA LYS A 124 -13.80 -6.91 -6.72
C LYS A 124 -15.23 -6.40 -6.65
N ILE A 125 -15.65 -5.79 -5.54
CA ILE A 125 -16.98 -5.17 -5.40
C ILE A 125 -17.18 -4.05 -6.43
N LYS A 126 -16.19 -3.16 -6.58
CA LYS A 126 -16.23 -2.09 -7.59
C LYS A 126 -16.32 -2.65 -9.02
N LEU A 127 -15.60 -3.74 -9.31
CA LEU A 127 -15.68 -4.42 -10.61
C LEU A 127 -17.07 -4.98 -10.86
N VAL A 128 -17.67 -5.68 -9.88
CA VAL A 128 -19.04 -6.22 -9.99
C VAL A 128 -20.04 -5.09 -10.28
N LYS A 129 -19.94 -3.98 -9.55
CA LYS A 129 -20.79 -2.79 -9.77
C LYS A 129 -20.65 -2.22 -11.18
N ARG A 130 -19.42 -2.18 -11.72
CA ARG A 130 -19.14 -1.65 -13.07
C ARG A 130 -19.69 -2.56 -14.16
N VAL A 131 -19.44 -3.87 -14.06
CA VAL A 131 -19.84 -4.86 -15.08
C VAL A 131 -21.36 -5.08 -15.10
N SER A 132 -22.05 -4.86 -13.97
CA SER A 132 -23.51 -4.96 -13.91
C SER A 132 -24.25 -3.73 -14.43
N TYR A 133 -23.53 -2.64 -14.78
CA TYR A 133 -24.12 -1.32 -15.08
C TYR A 133 -24.97 -0.75 -13.93
N GLY A 134 -24.61 -1.08 -12.68
CA GLY A 134 -25.39 -0.76 -11.50
C GLY A 134 -26.36 -1.88 -11.09
N TYR A 135 -27.00 -1.72 -9.94
CA TYR A 135 -28.03 -2.62 -9.44
C TYR A 135 -29.18 -1.77 -8.92
N ASN A 136 -30.41 -2.15 -9.27
CA ASN A 136 -31.61 -1.46 -8.80
C ASN A 136 -31.96 -1.82 -7.34
N SER A 137 -31.43 -2.94 -6.83
CA SER A 137 -31.61 -3.40 -5.47
C SER A 137 -30.26 -3.71 -4.81
N PHE A 138 -30.04 -3.16 -3.62
CA PHE A 138 -28.84 -3.44 -2.83
C PHE A 138 -28.78 -4.90 -2.39
N ASP A 139 -29.92 -5.54 -2.12
CA ASP A 139 -29.95 -6.95 -1.72
C ASP A 139 -29.44 -7.86 -2.84
N ASN A 140 -29.86 -7.59 -4.08
CA ASN A 140 -29.37 -8.32 -5.26
C ASN A 140 -27.87 -8.09 -5.48
N PHE A 141 -27.39 -6.86 -5.25
CA PHE A 141 -25.96 -6.56 -5.31
C PHE A 141 -25.17 -7.30 -4.24
N ARG A 142 -25.66 -7.30 -2.99
CA ARG A 142 -25.07 -8.01 -1.86
C ARG A 142 -25.01 -9.51 -2.11
N LEU A 143 -26.11 -10.12 -2.56
CA LEU A 143 -26.17 -11.54 -2.91
C LEU A 143 -25.15 -11.89 -4.00
N ARG A 144 -25.05 -11.06 -5.05
CA ARG A 144 -24.04 -11.26 -6.10
C ARG A 144 -22.62 -11.21 -5.54
N ILE A 145 -22.30 -10.24 -4.67
CA ILE A 145 -20.98 -10.14 -4.02
C ILE A 145 -20.67 -11.40 -3.21
N LEU A 146 -21.62 -11.89 -2.41
CA LEU A 146 -21.45 -13.08 -1.57
C LEU A 146 -21.21 -14.34 -2.40
N ILE A 147 -21.98 -14.54 -3.47
CA ILE A 147 -21.82 -15.66 -4.40
C ILE A 147 -20.47 -15.59 -5.10
N MET A 148 -20.12 -14.44 -5.70
CA MET A 148 -18.87 -14.27 -6.45
C MET A 148 -17.64 -14.34 -5.56
N SER A 149 -17.75 -13.95 -4.29
CA SER A 149 -16.67 -14.02 -3.31
C SER A 149 -16.54 -15.38 -2.64
N ARG A 150 -17.40 -16.36 -2.99
CA ARG A 150 -17.47 -17.68 -2.34
C ARG A 150 -17.66 -17.59 -0.82
N LEU A 151 -18.21 -16.46 -0.35
CA LEU A 151 -18.54 -16.23 1.05
C LEU A 151 -19.94 -16.74 1.38
N PHE A 152 -20.71 -17.13 0.37
CA PHE A 152 -21.99 -17.79 0.54
C PHE A 152 -21.79 -19.29 0.82
N VAL A 153 -21.89 -19.69 2.08
CA VAL A 153 -22.10 -21.08 2.46
C VAL A 153 -23.59 -21.36 2.42
N SER A 154 -24.06 -22.06 1.40
CA SER A 154 -25.42 -22.59 1.41
C SER A 154 -25.56 -23.56 2.58
N LYS A 155 -26.56 -23.36 3.45
CA LYS A 155 -26.92 -24.34 4.50
C LYS A 155 -27.16 -25.75 3.94
N TYR A 156 -27.48 -25.88 2.65
CA TYR A 156 -27.71 -27.15 1.96
C TYR A 156 -26.43 -27.88 1.53
N LYS A 157 -25.24 -27.27 1.70
CA LYS A 157 -23.97 -27.92 1.32
C LYS A 157 -23.39 -28.79 2.45
N ASN A 158 -23.80 -28.56 3.70
CA ASN A 158 -23.59 -29.49 4.80
C ASN A 158 -24.83 -30.40 4.88
N ASN A 159 -24.87 -31.41 4.01
CA ASN A 159 -25.75 -32.57 4.19
C ASN A 159 -25.27 -33.34 5.43
N GLU A 160 -25.56 -32.82 6.63
CA GLU A 160 -25.76 -33.70 7.77
C GLU A 160 -26.97 -34.56 7.41
N ARG A 161 -26.71 -35.84 7.15
CA ARG A 161 -27.72 -36.84 6.88
C ARG A 161 -28.66 -36.85 8.09
N VAL A 162 -29.80 -36.16 7.99
CA VAL A 162 -30.89 -36.31 8.93
C VAL A 162 -31.31 -37.78 8.83
N GLY A 163 -30.87 -38.56 9.83
CA GLY A 163 -31.07 -40.00 9.88
C GLY A 163 -32.56 -40.32 9.78
N LYS A 164 -32.90 -41.26 8.90
CA LYS A 164 -34.20 -41.91 8.79
C LYS A 164 -34.54 -42.69 10.08
N HIS A 165 -34.76 -42.06 11.22
CA HIS A 165 -35.28 -42.74 12.42
C HIS A 165 -36.41 -41.91 13.04
N SER A 166 -37.54 -41.84 12.35
CA SER A 166 -38.85 -41.57 12.97
C SER A 166 -39.95 -42.00 12.00
N LYS A 167 -40.14 -43.32 11.85
CA LYS A 167 -41.32 -43.91 11.22
C LYS A 167 -41.95 -45.06 12.02
N ASN A 168 -41.53 -45.29 13.27
CA ASN A 168 -42.10 -46.33 14.13
C ASN A 168 -42.61 -45.76 15.46
N ALA A 169 -43.45 -44.72 15.42
CA ALA A 169 -44.16 -44.21 16.60
C ALA A 169 -45.70 -44.21 16.42
N LYS A 170 -46.23 -45.02 15.49
CA LYS A 170 -47.68 -45.11 15.23
C LYS A 170 -48.23 -46.55 15.20
N GLN A 171 -47.57 -47.52 15.85
CA GLN A 171 -48.06 -48.91 15.92
C GLN A 171 -48.07 -49.53 17.34
N LEU A 172 -48.04 -48.74 18.41
CA LEU A 172 -48.08 -49.27 19.79
C LEU A 172 -49.09 -48.59 20.74
N GLU A 173 -50.08 -47.86 20.21
CA GLU A 173 -51.25 -47.41 21.00
C GLU A 173 -52.56 -48.08 20.54
N ALA A 174 -52.49 -49.37 20.19
CA ALA A 174 -53.67 -50.20 19.94
C ALA A 174 -53.39 -51.66 20.32
N ALA A 175 -53.16 -51.91 21.61
CA ALA A 175 -53.34 -53.19 22.28
C ALA A 175 -53.54 -52.94 23.78
#